data_AF-A0A935LHR9-F1
#
_entry.id   AF-A0A935LHR9-F1
#
_cell.length_a   1.000
_cell.length_b   1.000
_cell.length_c   1.000
_cell.angle_alpha   90.00
_cell.angle_beta   90.00
_cell.angle_gamma   90.00
#
_symmetry.space_group_name_H-M   'P 1'
#
loop_
_entity.id
_entity.type
_entity.pdbx_description
1 polymer ?
#
loop_
_entity_poly.entity_id
_entity_poly.type
_entity_poly.pdbx_seq_one_letter_code
_entity_poly.pdbx_strand_id
1 'polypeptide(L)'
;MKITDPDSLTYSVNSATNMLRIDTTAKTIQLVAGGALVEVDGVTGQCLFSKLKEVIKASSVLISVPLPIREMIHDESMELVNGWTFADTTTIKMVRDCGIAYVNASGAITAMFACIVTLGGIISGAPYFVQSSSTTATAGSFTHVNLATTFGVNELVQIYSDTNGDGTPDYDYRSYFKVFLREQGKTYDESSNTDIGYPSLTYKKYNFPITHAVDAGVTADDTTVDAYTGLAIQWYAAAQSASLGSNGPYNFHVLITGNGKTYDEIYSWVQRQLRKTSDIDADGSAAKNGNVTPALVRMDGETLTTIYQSAGGVHIVNPSATSLNNIREQDDTLAYRSYPLSVSVAVEFDSYLTGDADSYFWVFATADYGTPGATPLLDSSSAQMKGAATANTSFAYTYSVDTPLTGVAMGKAEAKIATVTTTLTNTGAKLVFTPGLERWYTT
;
A
#
# COMPACT_ATOMS: atom_id res chain seq x y z
N MET A 1 -14.76 24.07 12.95
CA MET A 1 -13.70 23.91 13.96
C MET A 1 -14.32 23.30 15.21
N LYS A 2 -13.69 22.29 15.82
CA LYS A 2 -14.16 21.64 17.05
C LYS A 2 -14.45 22.63 18.18
N ILE A 3 -15.52 22.40 18.96
CA ILE A 3 -15.83 23.22 20.14
C ILE A 3 -14.81 22.90 21.26
N THR A 4 -14.12 23.94 21.74
CA THR A 4 -13.18 23.86 22.86
C THR A 4 -13.62 24.65 24.09
N ASP A 5 -14.55 25.59 23.93
CA ASP A 5 -15.05 26.46 24.99
C ASP A 5 -16.41 25.95 25.51
N PRO A 6 -16.53 25.57 26.80
CA PRO A 6 -17.78 25.13 27.41
C PRO A 6 -18.94 26.13 27.27
N ASP A 7 -18.68 27.44 27.18
CA ASP A 7 -19.73 28.44 27.03
C ASP A 7 -20.39 28.41 25.65
N SER A 8 -19.72 27.82 24.65
CA SER A 8 -20.27 27.61 23.32
C SER A 8 -21.23 26.42 23.22
N LEU A 9 -21.32 25.57 24.26
CA LEU A 9 -22.15 24.37 24.28
C LEU A 9 -23.42 24.59 25.12
N THR A 10 -24.53 24.95 24.48
CA THR A 10 -25.82 25.11 25.18
C THR A 10 -26.32 23.79 25.75
N TYR A 11 -26.95 23.80 26.94
CA TYR A 11 -27.35 22.57 27.64
C TYR A 11 -28.79 22.57 28.12
N SER A 12 -29.35 21.38 28.37
CA SER A 12 -30.61 21.19 29.08
C SER A 12 -30.60 19.90 29.92
N VAL A 13 -31.43 19.86 30.97
CA VAL A 13 -31.60 18.70 31.86
C VAL A 13 -33.05 18.26 31.79
N ASN A 14 -33.29 16.96 31.51
CA ASN A 14 -34.61 16.36 31.30
C ASN A 14 -35.48 17.11 30.30
N SER A 15 -34.85 17.61 29.23
CA SER A 15 -35.50 18.32 28.12
C SER A 15 -34.81 17.97 26.80
N ALA A 16 -35.56 18.02 25.71
CA ALA A 16 -35.05 17.81 24.35
C ALA A 16 -34.58 19.11 23.67
N THR A 17 -34.38 20.18 24.43
CA THR A 17 -33.89 21.48 23.94
C THR A 17 -32.36 21.53 24.00
N ASN A 18 -31.74 22.39 23.17
CA ASN A 18 -30.29 22.65 23.17
C ASN A 18 -29.41 21.50 22.64
N MET A 19 -28.11 21.77 22.59
CA MET A 19 -27.08 20.91 21.98
C MET A 19 -26.63 19.78 22.91
N LEU A 20 -26.39 20.05 24.19
CA LEU A 20 -26.06 19.05 25.21
C LEU A 20 -27.31 18.72 26.04
N ARG A 21 -27.78 17.49 25.98
CA ARG A 21 -29.00 17.05 26.69
C ARG A 21 -28.65 15.97 27.68
N ILE A 22 -29.16 16.11 28.90
CA ILE A 22 -28.90 15.17 30.00
C ILE A 22 -30.23 14.61 30.48
N ASP A 23 -30.42 13.31 30.38
CA ASP A 23 -31.61 12.61 30.89
C ASP A 23 -31.24 11.83 32.17
N THR A 24 -31.78 12.27 33.30
CA THR A 24 -31.51 11.65 34.62
C THR A 24 -32.27 10.35 34.85
N THR A 25 -33.34 10.10 34.08
CA THR A 25 -34.15 8.89 34.18
C THR A 25 -33.49 7.76 33.39
N ALA A 26 -33.15 8.03 32.12
CA ALA A 26 -32.45 7.09 31.27
C ALA A 26 -30.95 6.99 31.61
N LYS A 27 -30.41 7.96 32.36
CA LYS A 27 -28.97 8.13 32.65
C LYS A 27 -28.15 8.25 31.37
N THR A 28 -28.58 9.12 30.46
CA THR A 28 -27.90 9.33 29.18
C THR A 28 -27.47 10.78 28.98
N ILE A 29 -26.33 10.94 28.31
CA ILE A 29 -25.86 12.23 27.79
C ILE A 29 -25.99 12.19 26.26
N GLN A 30 -26.57 13.21 25.65
CA GLN A 30 -26.74 13.31 24.21
C GLN A 30 -26.14 14.63 23.70
N LEU A 31 -25.41 14.54 22.60
CA LEU A 31 -25.03 15.70 21.80
C LEU A 31 -25.93 15.74 20.57
N VAL A 32 -26.46 16.91 20.24
CA VAL A 32 -27.30 17.13 19.07
C VAL A 32 -26.78 18.35 18.33
N ALA A 33 -26.37 18.14 17.08
CA ALA A 33 -25.87 19.23 16.25
C ALA A 33 -26.94 20.29 16.02
N GLY A 34 -26.48 21.54 15.99
CA GLY A 34 -27.32 22.73 15.97
C GLY A 34 -26.58 23.91 16.57
N GLY A 35 -26.90 25.12 16.10
CA GLY A 35 -26.19 26.33 16.52
C GLY A 35 -24.69 26.23 16.25
N ALA A 36 -23.87 26.29 17.30
CA ALA A 36 -22.41 26.24 17.21
C ALA A 36 -21.83 24.81 17.02
N LEU A 37 -22.62 23.75 17.25
CA LEU A 37 -22.15 22.36 17.19
C LEU A 37 -22.47 21.80 15.82
N VAL A 38 -21.42 21.48 15.09
CA VAL A 38 -21.47 20.80 13.80
C VAL A 38 -20.96 19.38 13.99
N GLU A 39 -21.66 18.38 13.46
CA GLU A 39 -21.32 16.96 13.66
C GLU A 39 -19.88 16.63 13.27
N VAL A 40 -19.42 17.12 12.11
CA VAL A 40 -18.05 16.88 11.61
C VAL A 40 -16.98 17.45 12.54
N ASP A 41 -17.24 18.60 13.13
CA ASP A 41 -16.30 19.28 14.01
C ASP A 41 -16.28 18.65 15.41
N GLY A 42 -17.46 18.36 15.96
CA GLY A 42 -17.62 17.79 17.29
C GLY A 42 -17.19 18.73 18.42
N VAL A 43 -17.02 18.13 19.61
CA VAL A 43 -16.62 18.81 20.85
C VAL A 43 -15.44 18.06 21.49
N THR A 44 -14.45 18.79 22.01
CA THR A 44 -13.35 18.14 22.72
C THR A 44 -13.84 17.51 24.01
N GLY A 45 -13.29 16.35 24.39
CA GLY A 45 -13.66 15.68 25.64
C GLY A 45 -13.42 16.56 26.87
N GLN A 46 -12.37 17.39 26.84
CA GLN A 46 -12.09 18.36 27.91
C GLN A 46 -13.18 19.43 28.01
N CYS A 47 -13.68 19.94 26.87
CA CYS A 47 -14.79 20.88 26.84
C CYS A 47 -16.08 20.22 27.35
N LEU A 48 -16.37 18.99 26.89
CA LEU A 48 -17.55 18.24 27.33
C LEU A 48 -17.51 17.98 28.84
N PHE A 49 -16.38 17.50 29.37
CA PHE A 49 -16.21 17.24 30.81
C PHE A 49 -16.35 18.51 31.64
N SER A 50 -15.72 19.60 31.21
CA SER A 50 -15.84 20.91 31.87
C SER A 50 -17.28 21.42 31.85
N LYS A 51 -17.98 21.28 30.71
CA LYS A 51 -19.38 21.67 30.62
C LYS A 51 -20.27 20.84 31.54
N LEU A 52 -20.09 19.53 31.59
CA LEU A 52 -20.85 18.66 32.50
C LEU A 52 -20.68 19.08 33.96
N LYS A 53 -19.48 19.50 34.40
CA LYS A 53 -19.25 20.03 35.75
C LYS A 53 -20.03 21.32 36.02
N GLU A 54 -20.05 22.25 35.07
CA GLU A 54 -20.85 23.48 35.19
C GLU A 54 -22.34 23.17 35.32
N VAL A 55 -22.85 22.24 34.50
CA VAL A 55 -24.25 21.84 34.49
C VAL A 55 -24.64 21.15 35.80
N ILE A 56 -23.77 20.27 36.34
CA ILE A 56 -23.97 19.65 37.66
C ILE A 56 -24.04 20.71 38.76
N LYS A 57 -23.15 21.71 38.74
CA LYS A 57 -23.14 22.79 39.74
C LYS A 57 -24.38 23.68 39.68
N ALA A 58 -24.93 23.90 38.48
CA ALA A 58 -26.08 24.78 38.27
C ALA A 58 -27.44 24.08 38.47
N SER A 59 -27.52 22.76 38.29
CA SER A 59 -28.79 22.02 38.29
C SER A 59 -29.14 21.44 39.67
N SER A 60 -30.28 21.88 40.22
CA SER A 60 -30.85 21.31 41.45
C SER A 60 -31.33 19.85 41.29
N VAL A 61 -31.54 19.39 40.06
CA VAL A 61 -31.92 18.00 39.77
C VAL A 61 -30.69 17.10 39.71
N LEU A 62 -29.64 17.50 39.00
CA LEU A 62 -28.45 16.65 38.81
C LEU A 62 -27.66 16.43 40.09
N ILE A 63 -27.65 17.40 41.00
CA ILE A 63 -26.98 17.25 42.30
C ILE A 63 -27.70 16.23 43.20
N SER A 64 -28.94 15.87 42.89
CA SER A 64 -29.74 14.91 43.68
C SER A 64 -29.65 13.45 43.20
N VAL A 65 -28.95 13.20 42.09
CA VAL A 65 -28.79 11.85 41.51
C VAL A 65 -27.31 11.42 41.51
N PRO A 66 -27.00 10.11 41.47
CA PRO A 66 -25.63 9.65 41.28
C PRO A 66 -25.00 10.29 40.04
N LEU A 67 -23.89 11.01 40.24
CA LEU A 67 -23.27 11.85 39.23
C LEU A 67 -22.81 11.04 38.00
N PRO A 68 -22.89 11.63 36.79
CA PRO A 68 -22.54 10.93 35.55
C PRO A 68 -21.04 10.77 35.31
N ILE A 69 -20.22 11.63 35.92
CA ILE A 69 -18.77 11.68 35.68
C ILE A 69 -18.02 11.62 37.01
N ARG A 70 -16.86 10.98 37.02
CA ARG A 70 -15.97 10.90 38.19
C ARG A 70 -14.72 11.73 37.98
N GLU A 71 -13.83 11.25 37.11
CA GLU A 71 -12.53 11.86 36.86
C GLU A 71 -12.26 11.88 35.35
N MET A 72 -11.52 12.90 34.94
CA MET A 72 -10.87 12.94 33.63
C MET A 72 -9.39 12.67 33.87
N ILE A 73 -8.90 11.53 33.38
CA ILE A 73 -7.54 11.07 33.59
C ILE A 73 -6.69 11.62 32.43
N HIS A 74 -5.75 12.51 32.75
CA HIS A 74 -4.72 13.06 31.84
C HIS A 74 -5.24 13.73 30.55
N ASP A 75 -6.27 14.58 30.62
CA ASP A 75 -6.87 15.35 29.50
C ASP A 75 -7.35 14.55 28.26
N GLU A 76 -7.19 13.21 28.26
CA GLU A 76 -7.43 12.35 27.10
C GLU A 76 -8.32 11.14 27.40
N SER A 77 -8.83 11.03 28.64
CA SER A 77 -9.64 9.89 29.10
C SER A 77 -10.74 10.36 30.05
N MET A 78 -11.99 9.96 29.85
CA MET A 78 -13.12 10.26 30.75
C MET A 78 -13.93 8.99 31.05
N GLU A 79 -14.41 8.87 32.29
CA GLU A 79 -15.33 7.80 32.69
C GLU A 79 -16.74 8.35 32.89
N LEU A 80 -17.72 7.72 32.25
CA LEU A 80 -19.13 7.85 32.61
C LEU A 80 -19.45 6.77 33.64
N VAL A 81 -19.83 7.16 34.85
CA VAL A 81 -19.98 6.27 36.01
C VAL A 81 -21.43 6.09 36.41
N ASN A 82 -21.71 5.22 37.39
CA ASN A 82 -23.04 5.01 37.95
C ASN A 82 -24.10 4.55 36.93
N GLY A 83 -23.65 3.87 35.87
CA GLY A 83 -24.47 3.38 34.76
C GLY A 83 -24.87 4.45 33.76
N TRP A 84 -24.21 5.61 33.76
CA TRP A 84 -24.42 6.63 32.73
C TRP A 84 -23.73 6.27 31.42
N THR A 85 -24.38 6.55 30.30
CA THR A 85 -23.87 6.29 28.95
C THR A 85 -24.16 7.46 28.00
N PHE A 86 -23.61 7.44 26.78
CA PHE A 86 -24.15 8.29 25.73
C PHE A 86 -25.44 7.72 25.16
N ALA A 87 -26.36 8.59 24.76
CA ALA A 87 -27.69 8.21 24.29
C ALA A 87 -27.67 7.45 22.96
N ASP A 88 -26.72 7.77 22.08
CA ASP A 88 -26.67 7.24 20.72
C ASP A 88 -25.25 7.24 20.13
N THR A 89 -25.12 6.55 19.00
CA THR A 89 -23.87 6.49 18.23
C THR A 89 -23.46 7.85 17.70
N THR A 90 -24.39 8.70 17.28
CA THR A 90 -24.08 10.06 16.79
C THR A 90 -23.35 10.88 17.84
N THR A 91 -23.77 10.79 19.11
CA THR A 91 -23.12 11.44 20.24
C THR A 91 -21.68 10.93 20.42
N ILE A 92 -21.48 9.61 20.40
CA ILE A 92 -20.15 8.99 20.46
C ILE A 92 -19.26 9.55 19.34
N LYS A 93 -19.81 9.66 18.13
CA LYS A 93 -19.12 10.14 16.94
C LYS A 93 -18.88 11.65 16.91
N MET A 94 -19.40 12.43 17.87
CA MET A 94 -19.15 13.87 18.02
C MET A 94 -18.14 14.21 19.13
N VAL A 95 -17.70 13.25 19.94
CA VAL A 95 -16.64 13.49 20.94
C VAL A 95 -15.27 13.43 20.25
N ARG A 96 -14.39 14.39 20.59
CA ARG A 96 -13.04 14.55 20.02
C ARG A 96 -11.98 14.50 21.11
N ASP A 97 -10.77 14.07 20.72
CA ASP A 97 -9.55 14.15 21.52
C ASP A 97 -9.56 13.42 22.89
N CYS A 98 -10.52 12.54 23.15
CA CYS A 98 -10.69 11.90 24.45
C CYS A 98 -11.30 10.51 24.29
N GLY A 99 -10.72 9.50 24.95
CA GLY A 99 -11.31 8.18 25.07
C GLY A 99 -12.30 8.09 26.24
N ILE A 100 -13.26 7.17 26.14
CA ILE A 100 -14.40 7.09 27.07
C ILE A 100 -14.55 5.67 27.61
N ALA A 101 -14.80 5.52 28.90
CA ALA A 101 -15.27 4.27 29.49
C ALA A 101 -16.66 4.42 30.11
N TYR A 102 -17.48 3.39 29.97
CA TYR A 102 -18.73 3.26 30.72
C TYR A 102 -18.52 2.37 31.93
N VAL A 103 -18.93 2.84 33.10
CA VAL A 103 -18.80 2.14 34.37
C VAL A 103 -20.19 2.01 35.00
N ASN A 104 -20.61 0.78 35.26
CA ASN A 104 -21.90 0.50 35.87
C ASN A 104 -21.94 0.92 37.35
N ALA A 105 -23.11 0.82 37.98
CA ALA A 105 -23.28 1.20 39.39
C ALA A 105 -22.49 0.33 40.38
N SER A 106 -22.05 -0.86 39.96
CA SER A 106 -21.21 -1.77 40.74
C SER A 106 -19.71 -1.49 40.58
N GLY A 107 -19.33 -0.53 39.74
CA GLY A 107 -17.94 -0.16 39.46
C GLY A 107 -17.26 -1.00 38.38
N ALA A 108 -17.98 -1.88 37.67
CA ALA A 108 -17.43 -2.65 36.56
C ALA A 108 -17.49 -1.84 35.25
N ILE A 109 -16.43 -1.95 34.43
CA ILE A 109 -16.38 -1.32 33.10
C ILE A 109 -17.22 -2.15 32.14
N THR A 110 -18.20 -1.54 31.49
CA THR A 110 -19.09 -2.21 30.54
C THR A 110 -18.79 -1.88 29.08
N ALA A 111 -18.04 -0.80 28.82
CA ALA A 111 -17.55 -0.47 27.48
C ALA A 111 -16.30 0.41 27.55
N MET A 112 -15.42 0.28 26.56
CA MET A 112 -14.31 1.22 26.33
C MET A 112 -14.32 1.70 24.88
N PHE A 113 -14.08 3.00 24.71
CA PHE A 113 -13.95 3.67 23.43
C PHE A 113 -12.60 4.37 23.36
N ALA A 114 -11.79 4.01 22.37
CA ALA A 114 -10.57 4.72 22.05
C ALA A 114 -10.88 5.89 21.10
N CYS A 115 -10.23 7.03 21.31
CA CYS A 115 -10.26 8.13 20.34
C CYS A 115 -9.17 7.88 19.31
N ILE A 116 -9.58 7.58 18.09
CA ILE A 116 -8.69 7.32 16.97
C ILE A 116 -8.47 8.62 16.21
N VAL A 117 -7.21 9.04 16.15
CA VAL A 117 -6.78 10.23 15.42
C VAL A 117 -5.82 9.80 14.33
N THR A 118 -6.04 10.20 13.09
CA THR A 118 -5.07 9.96 12.02
C THR A 118 -4.22 11.20 11.80
N LEU A 119 -2.91 10.99 11.63
CA LEU A 119 -1.94 12.05 11.35
C LEU A 119 -1.42 11.91 9.92
N GLY A 120 -1.32 13.01 9.19
CA GLY A 120 -0.89 13.02 7.80
C GLY A 120 -1.95 13.57 6.86
N GLY A 121 -1.54 13.91 5.64
CA GLY A 121 -2.41 14.53 4.66
C GLY A 121 -3.31 13.50 3.98
N ILE A 122 -4.62 13.65 4.12
CA ILE A 122 -5.60 12.84 3.37
C ILE A 122 -6.16 13.67 2.22
N ILE A 123 -5.66 13.44 1.01
CA ILE A 123 -6.05 14.22 -0.18
C ILE A 123 -7.33 13.74 -0.88
N SER A 124 -7.79 12.51 -0.64
CA SER A 124 -9.02 11.92 -1.19
C SER A 124 -9.44 10.70 -0.36
N GLY A 125 -10.63 10.15 -0.62
CA GLY A 125 -11.11 8.92 0.01
C GLY A 125 -11.31 9.04 1.51
N ALA A 126 -11.56 7.90 2.16
CA ALA A 126 -11.73 7.80 3.60
C ALA A 126 -10.84 6.69 4.16
N PRO A 127 -10.10 6.92 5.26
CA PRO A 127 -9.51 5.83 6.01
C PRO A 127 -10.59 4.86 6.51
N TYR A 128 -10.17 3.65 6.78
CA TYR A 128 -10.99 2.64 7.42
C TYR A 128 -10.12 1.85 8.41
N PHE A 129 -10.75 1.05 9.26
CA PHE A 129 -10.03 0.34 10.32
C PHE A 129 -10.50 -1.11 10.46
N VAL A 130 -9.69 -1.92 11.11
CA VAL A 130 -9.98 -3.31 11.49
C VAL A 130 -9.60 -3.53 12.95
N GLN A 131 -10.33 -4.43 13.62
CA GLN A 131 -10.23 -4.64 15.07
C GLN A 131 -10.01 -6.10 15.49
N SER A 132 -10.19 -7.07 14.59
CA SER A 132 -10.26 -8.49 14.96
C SER A 132 -9.23 -9.40 14.28
N SER A 133 -8.78 -9.10 13.07
CA SER A 133 -7.77 -9.90 12.37
C SER A 133 -7.12 -9.15 11.21
N SER A 134 -5.98 -9.66 10.74
CA SER A 134 -5.28 -9.23 9.53
C SER A 134 -5.64 -10.06 8.27
N THR A 135 -6.65 -10.94 8.35
CA THR A 135 -6.95 -11.91 7.28
C THR A 135 -8.37 -11.76 6.74
N THR A 136 -9.39 -11.78 7.60
CA THR A 136 -10.82 -11.80 7.18
C THR A 136 -11.70 -10.83 7.96
N ALA A 137 -11.10 -9.87 8.68
CA ALA A 137 -11.85 -8.92 9.48
C ALA A 137 -12.83 -8.09 8.64
N THR A 138 -13.99 -7.80 9.23
CA THR A 138 -14.88 -6.77 8.69
C THR A 138 -14.26 -5.40 8.97
N ALA A 139 -14.11 -4.59 7.93
CA ALA A 139 -13.61 -3.23 8.06
C ALA A 139 -14.71 -2.32 8.63
N GLY A 140 -14.36 -1.52 9.63
CA GLY A 140 -15.15 -0.39 10.10
C GLY A 140 -14.79 0.88 9.33
N SER A 141 -15.76 1.78 9.20
CA SER A 141 -15.58 3.07 8.54
C SER A 141 -15.59 4.20 9.56
N PHE A 142 -14.78 5.24 9.31
CA PHE A 142 -14.92 6.51 10.02
C PHE A 142 -16.03 7.35 9.38
N THR A 143 -16.76 8.08 10.21
CA THR A 143 -17.89 8.91 9.76
C THR A 143 -17.48 10.36 9.51
N HIS A 144 -16.41 10.82 10.14
CA HIS A 144 -15.92 12.19 10.01
C HIS A 144 -14.48 12.20 9.50
N VAL A 145 -14.33 12.48 8.20
CA VAL A 145 -13.04 12.59 7.52
C VAL A 145 -12.80 14.03 7.10
N ASN A 146 -11.68 14.59 7.54
CA ASN A 146 -11.20 15.89 7.11
C ASN A 146 -10.17 15.71 6.00
N LEU A 147 -10.43 16.32 4.84
CA LEU A 147 -9.54 16.26 3.68
C LEU A 147 -8.55 17.43 3.68
N ALA A 148 -7.35 17.18 3.15
CA ALA A 148 -6.25 18.14 2.98
C ALA A 148 -5.78 18.82 4.28
N THR A 149 -6.10 18.25 5.44
CA THR A 149 -5.61 18.65 6.76
C THR A 149 -4.52 17.69 7.23
N THR A 150 -3.70 18.11 8.19
CA THR A 150 -2.71 17.24 8.85
C THR A 150 -3.34 16.20 9.78
N PHE A 151 -4.64 16.32 10.05
CA PHE A 151 -5.43 15.39 10.84
C PHE A 151 -6.62 14.94 10.03
N GLY A 152 -6.67 13.65 9.66
CA GLY A 152 -7.67 13.12 8.75
C GLY A 152 -8.95 12.65 9.44
N VAL A 153 -8.83 12.08 10.64
CA VAL A 153 -9.92 11.50 11.43
C VAL A 153 -9.69 11.87 12.89
N ASN A 154 -10.76 12.09 13.64
CA ASN A 154 -10.74 12.25 15.10
C ASN A 154 -12.09 11.75 15.64
N GLU A 155 -12.15 10.48 16.01
CA GLU A 155 -13.42 9.82 16.28
C GLU A 155 -13.28 8.69 17.30
N LEU A 156 -14.30 8.52 18.15
CA LEU A 156 -14.39 7.38 19.05
C LEU A 156 -14.75 6.09 18.31
N VAL A 157 -14.02 5.02 18.66
CA VAL A 157 -14.30 3.65 18.23
C VAL A 157 -14.34 2.75 19.45
N GLN A 158 -15.39 1.93 19.56
CA GLN A 158 -15.54 0.97 20.66
C GLN A 158 -14.53 -0.16 20.50
N ILE A 159 -13.76 -0.44 21.54
CA ILE A 159 -12.70 -1.46 21.55
C ILE A 159 -12.97 -2.58 22.56
N TYR A 160 -13.98 -2.42 23.42
CA TYR A 160 -14.34 -3.36 24.47
C TYR A 160 -15.83 -3.26 24.79
N SER A 161 -16.46 -4.39 25.06
CA SER A 161 -17.83 -4.48 25.58
C SER A 161 -17.94 -5.61 26.59
N ASP A 162 -18.60 -5.32 27.70
CA ASP A 162 -19.07 -6.26 28.72
C ASP A 162 -20.42 -5.71 29.22
N THR A 163 -21.49 -6.00 28.47
CA THR A 163 -22.79 -5.35 28.68
C THR A 163 -23.39 -5.67 30.04
N ASN A 164 -23.11 -6.85 30.59
CA ASN A 164 -23.63 -7.29 31.88
C ASN A 164 -22.69 -6.95 33.05
N GLY A 165 -21.42 -6.61 32.77
CA GLY A 165 -20.41 -6.24 33.77
C GLY A 165 -20.00 -7.40 34.67
N ASP A 166 -20.07 -8.64 34.17
CA ASP A 166 -19.75 -9.86 34.93
C ASP A 166 -18.25 -10.21 34.91
N GLY A 167 -17.44 -9.46 34.15
CA GLY A 167 -16.01 -9.69 33.99
C GLY A 167 -15.65 -10.53 32.76
N THR A 168 -16.64 -11.02 32.02
CA THR A 168 -16.50 -11.75 30.75
C THR A 168 -16.93 -10.84 29.60
N PRO A 169 -15.99 -10.36 28.77
CA PRO A 169 -16.34 -9.44 27.69
C PRO A 169 -17.22 -10.10 26.63
N ASP A 170 -18.24 -9.40 26.14
CA ASP A 170 -18.97 -9.76 24.92
C ASP A 170 -18.02 -9.76 23.71
N TYR A 171 -17.11 -8.78 23.68
CA TYR A 171 -15.96 -8.74 22.77
C TYR A 171 -14.84 -7.86 23.33
N ASP A 172 -13.61 -8.20 22.95
CA ASP A 172 -12.40 -7.49 23.33
C ASP A 172 -11.47 -7.32 22.13
N TYR A 173 -11.39 -6.10 21.62
CA TYR A 173 -10.55 -5.70 20.50
C TYR A 173 -9.33 -4.89 20.93
N ARG A 174 -9.02 -4.87 22.23
CA ARG A 174 -7.93 -4.02 22.75
C ARG A 174 -6.55 -4.47 22.26
N SER A 175 -6.39 -5.72 21.84
CA SER A 175 -5.11 -6.27 21.39
C SER A 175 -4.76 -5.91 19.94
N TYR A 176 -5.74 -5.58 19.10
CA TYR A 176 -5.53 -5.37 17.68
C TYR A 176 -6.37 -4.23 17.14
N PHE A 177 -5.70 -3.25 16.53
CA PHE A 177 -6.34 -2.19 15.78
C PHE A 177 -5.42 -1.76 14.66
N LYS A 178 -5.91 -1.73 13.43
CA LYS A 178 -5.13 -1.24 12.29
C LYS A 178 -5.97 -0.32 11.44
N VAL A 179 -5.38 0.81 11.06
CA VAL A 179 -5.97 1.80 10.17
C VAL A 179 -5.32 1.64 8.80
N PHE A 180 -6.12 1.75 7.76
CA PHE A 180 -5.70 1.72 6.37
C PHE A 180 -6.17 2.99 5.65
N LEU A 181 -5.37 3.44 4.70
CA LEU A 181 -5.73 4.46 3.72
C LEU A 181 -5.39 3.92 2.33
N ARG A 182 -6.43 3.53 1.59
CA ARG A 182 -6.30 2.94 0.26
C ARG A 182 -7.33 3.52 -0.68
N GLU A 183 -6.85 4.27 -1.66
CA GLU A 183 -7.67 4.95 -2.65
C GLU A 183 -7.08 4.75 -4.04
N GLN A 184 -7.94 4.66 -5.07
CA GLN A 184 -7.47 4.49 -6.44
C GLN A 184 -6.51 5.62 -6.87
N GLY A 185 -5.37 5.25 -7.48
CA GLY A 185 -4.37 6.19 -7.97
C GLY A 185 -3.59 6.92 -6.87
N LYS A 186 -3.67 6.44 -5.61
CA LYS A 186 -2.95 6.97 -4.46
C LYS A 186 -2.02 5.92 -3.87
N THR A 187 -0.94 6.39 -3.23
CA THR A 187 -0.04 5.52 -2.47
C THR A 187 -0.81 4.95 -1.28
N TYR A 188 -0.58 3.69 -0.93
CA TYR A 188 -1.22 3.10 0.25
C TYR A 188 -0.40 3.30 1.49
N ASP A 189 -1.10 3.47 2.60
CA ASP A 189 -0.49 3.56 3.91
C ASP A 189 -1.36 2.86 4.96
N GLU A 190 -0.72 2.37 6.00
CA GLU A 190 -1.34 1.59 7.05
C GLU A 190 -0.56 1.71 8.36
N SER A 191 -1.29 1.74 9.48
CA SER A 191 -0.68 1.86 10.80
C SER A 191 -1.46 1.04 11.82
N SER A 192 -0.75 0.21 12.58
CA SER A 192 -1.32 -0.63 13.63
C SER A 192 -1.06 -0.09 15.03
N ASN A 193 -1.82 -0.59 16.00
CA ASN A 193 -1.63 -0.29 17.42
C ASN A 193 -0.22 -0.65 17.90
N THR A 194 0.38 -1.72 17.35
CA THR A 194 1.76 -2.08 17.65
C THR A 194 2.78 -1.09 17.06
N ASP A 195 2.54 -0.56 15.86
CA ASP A 195 3.44 0.40 15.20
C ASP A 195 3.51 1.73 15.98
N ILE A 196 2.40 2.12 16.60
CA ILE A 196 2.33 3.32 17.46
C ILE A 196 2.76 3.07 18.91
N GLY A 197 3.29 1.89 19.22
CA GLY A 197 3.85 1.54 20.53
C GLY A 197 2.83 1.10 21.59
N TYR A 198 1.62 0.70 21.19
CA TYR A 198 0.53 0.31 22.09
C TYR A 198 0.01 -1.11 21.78
N PRO A 199 0.68 -2.16 22.27
CA PRO A 199 0.24 -3.54 22.05
C PRO A 199 -1.12 -3.87 22.72
N SER A 200 -1.57 -3.03 23.65
CA SER A 200 -2.92 -3.08 24.21
C SER A 200 -3.51 -1.68 24.29
N LEU A 201 -4.73 -1.53 23.79
CA LEU A 201 -5.50 -0.30 23.79
C LEU A 201 -6.35 -0.17 25.06
N THR A 202 -6.66 1.07 25.42
CA THR A 202 -7.58 1.44 26.48
C THR A 202 -8.39 2.66 26.06
N TYR A 203 -9.26 3.19 26.92
CA TYR A 203 -10.11 4.34 26.64
C TYR A 203 -9.34 5.67 26.65
N LYS A 204 -8.39 5.84 25.73
CA LYS A 204 -7.65 7.11 25.54
C LYS A 204 -7.50 7.49 24.08
N LYS A 205 -6.81 8.61 23.81
CA LYS A 205 -6.46 9.06 22.47
C LYS A 205 -5.25 8.30 21.91
N TYR A 206 -5.33 7.92 20.64
CA TYR A 206 -4.26 7.28 19.89
C TYR A 206 -4.07 7.96 18.53
N ASN A 207 -2.82 8.24 18.19
CA ASN A 207 -2.44 8.87 16.94
C ASN A 207 -1.87 7.82 15.99
N PHE A 208 -2.53 7.60 14.85
CA PHE A 208 -2.11 6.69 13.80
C PHE A 208 -1.53 7.49 12.62
N PRO A 209 -0.21 7.46 12.38
CA PRO A 209 0.38 8.11 11.22
C PRO A 209 -0.03 7.38 9.94
N ILE A 210 -0.76 8.07 9.07
CA ILE A 210 -1.12 7.59 7.73
C ILE A 210 -1.19 8.77 6.76
N THR A 211 -0.65 8.60 5.57
CA THR A 211 -0.70 9.63 4.54
C THR A 211 -0.77 9.01 3.15
N HIS A 212 -1.23 9.78 2.18
CA HIS A 212 -1.10 9.36 0.79
C HIS A 212 -0.80 10.51 -0.14
N ALA A 213 -0.16 10.17 -1.26
CA ALA A 213 0.11 11.07 -2.37
C ALA A 213 -0.46 10.48 -3.65
N VAL A 214 -0.41 11.27 -4.73
CA VAL A 214 -0.64 10.73 -6.08
C VAL A 214 0.41 9.66 -6.36
N ASP A 215 -0.04 8.49 -6.82
CA ASP A 215 0.84 7.38 -7.14
C ASP A 215 1.02 7.29 -8.66
N ALA A 216 2.19 7.72 -9.13
CA ALA A 216 2.53 7.69 -10.56
C ALA A 216 2.76 6.26 -11.09
N GLY A 217 2.95 5.27 -10.21
CA GLY A 217 3.12 3.88 -10.59
C GLY A 217 1.79 3.19 -10.95
N VAL A 218 0.65 3.73 -10.51
CA VAL A 218 -0.67 3.24 -10.92
C VAL A 218 -0.99 3.82 -12.30
N THR A 219 -0.72 3.05 -13.35
CA THR A 219 -0.84 3.47 -14.75
C THR A 219 -2.13 3.00 -15.42
N ALA A 220 -2.82 2.01 -14.84
CA ALA A 220 -4.07 1.46 -15.35
C ALA A 220 -5.24 1.70 -14.37
N ASP A 221 -6.41 2.04 -14.91
CA ASP A 221 -7.63 2.18 -14.12
C ASP A 221 -8.21 0.83 -13.67
N ASP A 222 -9.16 0.88 -12.74
CA ASP A 222 -9.74 -0.31 -12.11
C ASP A 222 -10.49 -1.19 -13.11
N THR A 223 -11.12 -0.58 -14.13
CA THR A 223 -11.87 -1.33 -15.15
C THR A 223 -10.93 -2.11 -16.06
N THR A 224 -9.77 -1.53 -16.38
CA THR A 224 -8.72 -2.14 -17.19
C THR A 224 -8.10 -3.31 -16.45
N VAL A 225 -7.70 -3.13 -15.19
CA VAL A 225 -7.03 -4.19 -14.43
C VAL A 225 -7.99 -5.31 -14.00
N ASP A 226 -9.27 -5.02 -13.71
CA ASP A 226 -10.26 -6.07 -13.40
C ASP A 226 -10.59 -6.94 -14.62
N ALA A 227 -10.33 -6.45 -15.85
CA ALA A 227 -10.47 -7.23 -17.08
C ALA A 227 -9.28 -8.17 -17.34
N TYR A 228 -8.17 -8.05 -16.61
CA TYR A 228 -7.03 -8.93 -16.79
C TYR A 228 -7.33 -10.36 -16.32
N THR A 229 -6.93 -11.33 -17.13
CA THR A 229 -7.10 -12.76 -16.85
C THR A 229 -5.76 -13.43 -16.56
N GLY A 230 -5.76 -14.45 -15.69
CA GLY A 230 -4.58 -15.27 -15.40
C GLY A 230 -3.60 -14.66 -14.40
N LEU A 231 -3.89 -13.48 -13.84
CA LEU A 231 -3.20 -12.98 -12.66
C LEU A 231 -3.83 -13.58 -11.40
N ALA A 232 -3.00 -13.80 -10.39
CA ALA A 232 -3.39 -14.43 -9.13
C ALA A 232 -2.43 -14.00 -8.02
N ILE A 233 -2.90 -14.02 -6.78
CA ILE A 233 -2.06 -13.96 -5.59
C ILE A 233 -2.31 -15.23 -4.81
N GLN A 234 -1.27 -15.90 -4.37
CA GLN A 234 -1.39 -17.13 -3.62
C GLN A 234 -0.41 -17.18 -2.48
N TRP A 235 -0.88 -17.62 -1.31
CA TRP A 235 -0.04 -17.86 -0.15
C TRP A 235 0.19 -19.35 0.03
N TYR A 236 1.41 -19.70 0.38
CA TYR A 236 1.82 -21.08 0.59
C TYR A 236 2.27 -21.26 2.03
N ALA A 237 1.87 -22.37 2.64
CA ALA A 237 2.35 -22.76 3.97
C ALA A 237 3.80 -23.30 3.94
N ALA A 238 4.23 -23.82 2.80
CA ALA A 238 5.58 -24.31 2.57
C ALA A 238 6.32 -23.40 1.58
N ALA A 239 7.62 -23.25 1.79
CA ALA A 239 8.49 -22.47 0.92
C ALA A 239 8.39 -22.93 -0.54
N GLN A 240 8.15 -21.97 -1.43
CA GLN A 240 8.20 -22.11 -2.87
C GLN A 240 9.57 -21.67 -3.37
N SER A 241 10.28 -22.58 -4.05
CA SER A 241 11.59 -22.30 -4.59
C SER A 241 11.48 -21.69 -5.99
N ALA A 242 12.07 -20.51 -6.21
CA ALA A 242 12.04 -19.81 -7.49
C ALA A 242 13.39 -19.16 -7.81
N SER A 243 13.67 -18.99 -9.11
CA SER A 243 14.85 -18.27 -9.61
C SER A 243 14.41 -17.02 -10.35
N LEU A 244 15.17 -15.93 -10.19
CA LEU A 244 15.00 -14.69 -10.94
C LEU A 244 15.97 -14.74 -12.13
N GLY A 245 15.55 -15.34 -13.23
CA GLY A 245 16.44 -15.63 -14.36
C GLY A 245 17.53 -16.64 -13.94
N SER A 246 18.81 -16.27 -14.10
CA SER A 246 19.94 -17.10 -13.65
C SER A 246 20.29 -16.92 -12.17
N ASN A 247 19.66 -15.97 -11.46
CA ASN A 247 19.88 -15.77 -10.02
C ASN A 247 18.95 -16.66 -9.21
N GLY A 248 19.49 -17.39 -8.22
CA GLY A 248 18.71 -18.27 -7.35
C GLY A 248 19.23 -19.72 -7.36
N PRO A 249 18.44 -20.67 -6.83
CA PRO A 249 17.08 -20.49 -6.31
C PRO A 249 17.03 -19.73 -4.98
N TYR A 250 15.90 -19.09 -4.72
CA TYR A 250 15.51 -18.49 -3.43
C TYR A 250 14.14 -19.01 -3.01
N ASN A 251 13.80 -18.84 -1.73
CA ASN A 251 12.54 -19.31 -1.17
C ASN A 251 11.58 -18.15 -0.89
N PHE A 252 10.30 -18.38 -1.18
CA PHE A 252 9.21 -17.43 -1.03
C PHE A 252 7.95 -18.15 -0.53
N HIS A 253 7.02 -17.42 0.07
CA HIS A 253 5.73 -17.97 0.53
C HIS A 253 4.52 -17.29 -0.10
N VAL A 254 4.71 -16.17 -0.79
CA VAL A 254 3.63 -15.48 -1.50
C VAL A 254 4.03 -15.34 -2.97
N LEU A 255 3.18 -15.84 -3.86
CA LEU A 255 3.40 -15.75 -5.31
C LEU A 255 2.35 -14.82 -5.91
N ILE A 256 2.82 -13.83 -6.67
CA ILE A 256 2.00 -12.94 -7.49
C ILE A 256 2.21 -13.37 -8.94
N THR A 257 1.19 -13.93 -9.58
CA THR A 257 1.25 -14.32 -10.99
C THR A 257 1.06 -13.09 -11.87
N GLY A 258 2.12 -12.69 -12.57
CA GLY A 258 2.12 -11.55 -13.49
C GLY A 258 1.56 -11.87 -14.89
N ASN A 259 1.63 -13.14 -15.33
CA ASN A 259 1.07 -13.59 -16.62
C ASN A 259 1.49 -12.74 -17.83
N GLY A 260 2.78 -12.38 -17.92
CA GLY A 260 3.36 -11.58 -19.00
C GLY A 260 3.06 -10.08 -18.93
N LYS A 261 2.39 -9.61 -17.88
CA LYS A 261 2.12 -8.18 -17.65
C LYS A 261 3.38 -7.42 -17.27
N THR A 262 3.42 -6.13 -17.61
CA THR A 262 4.53 -5.25 -17.23
C THR A 262 4.51 -4.97 -15.72
N TYR A 263 5.64 -4.52 -15.16
CA TYR A 263 5.75 -4.26 -13.72
C TYR A 263 4.69 -3.26 -13.21
N ASP A 264 4.37 -2.22 -13.98
CA ASP A 264 3.36 -1.20 -13.65
C ASP A 264 1.92 -1.72 -13.79
N GLU A 265 1.64 -2.59 -14.76
CA GLU A 265 0.37 -3.31 -14.86
C GLU A 265 0.16 -4.25 -13.66
N ILE A 266 1.20 -5.02 -13.28
CA ILE A 266 1.17 -5.90 -12.11
C ILE A 266 0.94 -5.08 -10.85
N TYR A 267 1.67 -3.98 -10.67
CA TYR A 267 1.51 -3.07 -9.55
C TYR A 267 0.06 -2.54 -9.45
N SER A 268 -0.45 -1.98 -10.54
CA SER A 268 -1.82 -1.44 -10.60
C SER A 268 -2.87 -2.52 -10.25
N TRP A 269 -2.66 -3.74 -10.73
CA TRP A 269 -3.55 -4.87 -10.43
C TRP A 269 -3.48 -5.32 -8.96
N VAL A 270 -2.29 -5.40 -8.35
CA VAL A 270 -2.14 -5.73 -6.93
C VAL A 270 -2.77 -4.64 -6.05
N GLN A 271 -2.56 -3.37 -6.38
CA GLN A 271 -3.21 -2.25 -5.70
C GLN A 271 -4.73 -2.38 -5.75
N ARG A 272 -5.30 -2.78 -6.90
CA ARG A 272 -6.74 -3.07 -7.03
C ARG A 272 -7.19 -4.23 -6.15
N GLN A 273 -6.43 -5.34 -6.09
CA GLN A 273 -6.78 -6.49 -5.24
C GLN A 273 -6.84 -6.08 -3.77
N LEU A 274 -5.88 -5.28 -3.30
CA LEU A 274 -5.80 -4.79 -1.92
C LEU A 274 -6.92 -3.81 -1.51
N ARG A 275 -7.82 -3.43 -2.43
CA ARG A 275 -9.06 -2.67 -2.13
C ARG A 275 -10.31 -3.55 -2.09
N LYS A 276 -10.23 -4.83 -2.50
CA LYS A 276 -11.39 -5.72 -2.54
C LYS A 276 -11.76 -6.19 -1.13
N THR A 277 -13.06 -6.22 -0.84
CA THR A 277 -13.60 -6.77 0.42
C THR A 277 -13.74 -8.28 0.39
N SER A 278 -13.52 -8.89 -0.77
CA SER A 278 -13.54 -10.34 -0.98
C SER A 278 -12.15 -10.94 -0.83
N ASP A 279 -12.13 -12.25 -0.75
CA ASP A 279 -10.93 -13.07 -0.82
C ASP A 279 -10.12 -12.77 -2.10
N ILE A 280 -8.81 -12.67 -1.93
CA ILE A 280 -7.82 -12.49 -3.00
C ILE A 280 -6.80 -13.64 -3.04
N ASP A 281 -6.93 -14.65 -2.17
CA ASP A 281 -6.12 -15.86 -2.20
C ASP A 281 -6.65 -16.84 -3.24
N ALA A 282 -5.84 -17.15 -4.25
CA ALA A 282 -6.22 -18.01 -5.35
C ALA A 282 -6.41 -19.48 -4.94
N ASP A 283 -5.86 -19.92 -3.80
CA ASP A 283 -5.98 -21.30 -3.35
C ASP A 283 -7.36 -21.65 -2.77
N GLY A 284 -8.18 -20.64 -2.45
CA GLY A 284 -9.51 -20.77 -1.85
C GLY A 284 -9.56 -21.53 -0.52
N SER A 285 -8.41 -21.80 0.10
CA SER A 285 -8.28 -22.68 1.27
C SER A 285 -8.30 -21.89 2.58
N ALA A 286 -7.83 -20.64 2.56
CA ALA A 286 -7.97 -19.70 3.66
C ALA A 286 -8.22 -18.29 3.12
N ALA A 287 -9.42 -17.75 3.36
CA ALA A 287 -9.78 -16.44 2.85
C ALA A 287 -8.81 -15.36 3.36
N LYS A 288 -8.36 -14.52 2.44
CA LYS A 288 -7.57 -13.31 2.70
C LYS A 288 -8.25 -12.17 1.97
N ASN A 289 -9.01 -11.36 2.71
CA ASN A 289 -9.68 -10.22 2.11
C ASN A 289 -8.65 -9.15 1.73
N GLY A 290 -8.75 -8.61 0.52
CA GLY A 290 -7.77 -7.65 0.01
C GLY A 290 -7.64 -6.40 0.88
N ASN A 291 -8.77 -5.85 1.33
CA ASN A 291 -8.85 -4.63 2.14
C ASN A 291 -8.22 -4.77 3.54
N VAL A 292 -7.94 -5.98 4.02
CA VAL A 292 -7.28 -6.20 5.32
C VAL A 292 -5.89 -6.82 5.20
N THR A 293 -5.56 -7.32 4.02
CA THR A 293 -4.23 -7.85 3.70
C THR A 293 -3.21 -6.71 3.71
N PRO A 294 -2.04 -6.84 4.36
CA PRO A 294 -0.97 -5.84 4.30
C PRO A 294 -0.51 -5.54 2.88
N ALA A 295 0.16 -4.40 2.68
CA ALA A 295 0.75 -4.07 1.39
C ALA A 295 1.73 -5.17 0.93
N LEU A 296 1.59 -5.65 -0.31
CA LEU A 296 2.42 -6.72 -0.88
C LEU A 296 3.57 -6.18 -1.74
N VAL A 297 3.38 -4.98 -2.30
CA VAL A 297 4.29 -4.34 -3.24
C VAL A 297 4.26 -2.83 -3.05
N ARG A 298 5.33 -2.17 -3.47
CA ARG A 298 5.43 -0.71 -3.59
C ARG A 298 6.26 -0.34 -4.81
N MET A 299 6.11 0.90 -5.28
CA MET A 299 7.00 1.47 -6.29
C MET A 299 8.09 2.30 -5.62
N ASP A 300 9.35 1.90 -5.83
CA ASP A 300 10.53 2.67 -5.45
C ASP A 300 11.08 3.33 -6.74
N GLY A 301 10.49 4.48 -7.11
CA GLY A 301 10.71 5.08 -8.44
C GLY A 301 10.08 4.23 -9.55
N GLU A 302 10.88 3.80 -10.54
CA GLU A 302 10.44 2.91 -11.62
C GLU A 302 10.67 1.42 -11.30
N THR A 303 11.01 1.07 -10.05
CA THR A 303 11.22 -0.32 -9.63
C THR A 303 10.07 -0.80 -8.75
N LEU A 304 9.35 -1.81 -9.23
CA LEU A 304 8.41 -2.58 -8.43
C LEU A 304 9.18 -3.39 -7.39
N THR A 305 9.00 -3.02 -6.12
CA THR A 305 9.62 -3.72 -4.99
C THR A 305 8.57 -4.49 -4.20
N THR A 306 8.80 -5.78 -3.96
CA THR A 306 7.92 -6.58 -3.10
C THR A 306 8.18 -6.33 -1.62
N ILE A 307 7.16 -6.53 -0.79
CA ILE A 307 7.18 -6.29 0.66
C ILE A 307 7.01 -7.62 1.37
N TYR A 308 8.00 -7.99 2.19
CA TYR A 308 7.96 -9.20 3.01
C TYR A 308 6.67 -9.29 3.85
N GLN A 309 6.06 -10.47 3.85
CA GLN A 309 4.84 -10.76 4.61
C GLN A 309 5.17 -11.61 5.83
N SER A 310 4.26 -11.67 6.82
CA SER A 310 4.42 -12.61 7.94
C SER A 310 4.51 -14.08 7.50
N ALA A 311 3.98 -14.41 6.32
CA ALA A 311 4.11 -15.74 5.71
C ALA A 311 5.52 -16.00 5.14
N GLY A 312 6.24 -14.97 4.69
CA GLY A 312 7.55 -15.07 4.04
C GLY A 312 7.74 -14.05 2.92
N GLY A 313 8.74 -14.32 2.07
CA GLY A 313 9.06 -13.53 0.90
C GLY A 313 7.96 -13.55 -0.17
N VAL A 314 7.97 -12.53 -1.03
CA VAL A 314 6.98 -12.33 -2.09
C VAL A 314 7.68 -12.34 -3.46
N HIS A 315 7.27 -13.26 -4.33
CA HIS A 315 7.82 -13.49 -5.67
C HIS A 315 6.81 -13.14 -6.76
N ILE A 316 7.27 -12.54 -7.87
CA ILE A 316 6.47 -12.26 -9.05
C ILE A 316 6.74 -13.33 -10.12
N VAL A 317 5.75 -14.16 -10.39
CA VAL A 317 5.82 -15.26 -11.36
C VAL A 317 5.49 -14.75 -12.76
N ASN A 318 6.34 -15.08 -13.74
CA ASN A 318 6.13 -14.76 -15.16
C ASN A 318 5.77 -13.29 -15.45
N PRO A 319 6.53 -12.28 -14.98
CA PRO A 319 6.36 -10.90 -15.45
C PRO A 319 6.78 -10.77 -16.93
N SER A 320 6.42 -9.66 -17.58
CA SER A 320 6.93 -9.33 -18.92
C SER A 320 8.47 -9.35 -18.93
N ALA A 321 9.06 -9.95 -19.97
CA ALA A 321 10.50 -9.95 -20.18
C ALA A 321 11.09 -8.53 -20.29
N THR A 322 10.29 -7.54 -20.69
CA THR A 322 10.72 -6.12 -20.76
C THR A 322 10.79 -5.45 -19.40
N SER A 323 10.25 -6.06 -18.35
CA SER A 323 10.12 -5.48 -17.01
C SER A 323 11.10 -6.06 -15.98
N LEU A 324 11.95 -7.02 -16.36
CA LEU A 324 12.81 -7.73 -15.42
C LEU A 324 13.77 -6.81 -14.66
N ASN A 325 14.28 -5.77 -15.32
CA ASN A 325 15.13 -4.75 -14.69
C ASN A 325 14.39 -3.87 -13.69
N ASN A 326 13.06 -3.79 -13.79
CA ASN A 326 12.19 -2.96 -12.98
C ASN A 326 11.60 -3.73 -11.79
N ILE A 327 12.11 -4.93 -11.48
CA ILE A 327 11.56 -5.79 -10.43
C ILE A 327 12.64 -6.12 -9.39
N ARG A 328 12.27 -5.94 -8.12
CA ARG A 328 13.09 -6.31 -6.96
C ARG A 328 12.23 -7.02 -5.92
N GLU A 329 12.63 -8.22 -5.53
CA GLU A 329 11.81 -9.11 -4.72
C GLU A 329 12.48 -9.39 -3.38
N GLN A 330 11.72 -9.36 -2.29
CA GLN A 330 12.22 -9.75 -0.98
C GLN A 330 11.98 -11.25 -0.75
N ASP A 331 13.04 -12.00 -0.45
CA ASP A 331 12.97 -13.45 -0.18
C ASP A 331 12.67 -13.76 1.30
N ASP A 332 12.56 -15.05 1.64
CA ASP A 332 12.33 -15.53 3.01
C ASP A 332 13.44 -15.14 4.00
N THR A 333 14.63 -14.75 3.51
CA THR A 333 15.75 -14.27 4.35
C THR A 333 15.72 -12.76 4.57
N LEU A 334 14.65 -12.09 4.12
CA LEU A 334 14.46 -10.64 4.09
C LEU A 334 15.43 -9.92 3.14
N ALA A 335 16.15 -10.64 2.29
CA ALA A 335 17.09 -10.07 1.35
C ALA A 335 16.38 -9.70 0.04
N TYR A 336 16.71 -8.52 -0.49
CA TYR A 336 16.24 -8.12 -1.83
C TYR A 336 17.05 -8.83 -2.91
N ARG A 337 16.32 -9.42 -3.86
CA ARG A 337 16.79 -10.14 -5.05
C ARG A 337 16.33 -9.41 -6.31
N SER A 338 17.12 -9.49 -7.36
CA SER A 338 16.79 -8.89 -8.66
C SER A 338 17.14 -9.86 -9.77
N TYR A 339 16.47 -9.71 -10.91
CA TYR A 339 16.86 -10.37 -12.14
C TYR A 339 18.25 -9.89 -12.58
N PRO A 340 19.01 -10.73 -13.31
CA PRO A 340 20.18 -10.28 -14.04
C PRO A 340 19.85 -9.06 -14.91
N LEU A 341 20.73 -8.06 -14.89
CA LEU A 341 20.53 -6.84 -15.66
C LEU A 341 20.50 -7.17 -17.16
N SER A 342 19.40 -6.86 -17.83
CA SER A 342 19.26 -7.01 -19.27
C SER A 342 19.48 -5.66 -19.97
N VAL A 343 20.46 -5.56 -20.84
CA VAL A 343 20.79 -4.33 -21.59
C VAL A 343 20.54 -4.52 -23.09
N SER A 344 20.49 -3.43 -23.86
CA SER A 344 20.30 -3.49 -25.31
C SER A 344 21.64 -3.45 -26.07
N VAL A 345 21.78 -4.31 -27.07
CA VAL A 345 22.82 -4.25 -28.11
C VAL A 345 22.15 -3.78 -29.40
N ALA A 346 22.26 -2.49 -29.68
CA ALA A 346 21.72 -1.88 -30.89
C ALA A 346 22.70 -2.06 -32.07
N VAL A 347 22.17 -2.42 -33.23
CA VAL A 347 22.93 -2.61 -34.46
C VAL A 347 22.33 -1.73 -35.55
N GLU A 348 23.11 -0.76 -36.02
CA GLU A 348 22.69 0.20 -37.03
C GLU A 348 23.49 0.04 -38.32
N PHE A 349 22.77 -0.03 -39.43
CA PHE A 349 23.31 -0.23 -40.77
C PHE A 349 23.15 1.05 -41.58
N ASP A 350 24.06 1.28 -42.52
CA ASP A 350 23.92 2.37 -43.48
C ASP A 350 23.06 1.97 -44.69
N SER A 351 22.87 2.93 -45.61
CA SER A 351 22.04 2.76 -46.80
C SER A 351 22.54 1.68 -47.76
N TYR A 352 23.85 1.41 -47.79
CA TYR A 352 24.43 0.39 -48.68
C TYR A 352 24.11 -1.02 -48.19
N LEU A 353 24.26 -1.27 -46.88
CA LEU A 353 23.88 -2.55 -46.28
C LEU A 353 22.36 -2.74 -46.31
N THR A 354 21.59 -1.69 -45.98
CA THR A 354 20.12 -1.81 -45.95
C THR A 354 19.50 -1.92 -47.34
N GLY A 355 20.13 -1.35 -48.37
CA GLY A 355 19.70 -1.44 -49.77
C GLY A 355 20.00 -2.78 -50.45
N ASP A 356 20.85 -3.62 -49.85
CA ASP A 356 21.19 -4.94 -50.38
C ASP A 356 20.38 -6.04 -49.69
N ALA A 357 19.52 -6.72 -50.45
CA ALA A 357 18.66 -7.79 -49.96
C ALA A 357 19.42 -9.03 -49.47
N ASP A 358 20.67 -9.21 -49.90
CA ASP A 358 21.53 -10.32 -49.51
C ASP A 358 22.51 -9.94 -48.37
N SER A 359 22.40 -8.73 -47.81
CA SER A 359 23.30 -8.28 -46.75
C SER A 359 23.07 -9.05 -45.44
N TYR A 360 24.16 -9.31 -44.72
CA TYR A 360 24.11 -10.09 -43.49
C TYR A 360 25.14 -9.60 -42.47
N PHE A 361 24.85 -9.75 -41.18
CA PHE A 361 25.73 -9.34 -40.10
C PHE A 361 25.83 -10.40 -38.98
N TRP A 362 26.89 -10.27 -38.19
CA TRP A 362 27.17 -11.08 -37.01
C TRP A 362 27.80 -10.20 -35.92
N VAL A 363 27.50 -10.49 -34.66
CA VAL A 363 28.11 -9.86 -33.48
C VAL A 363 28.86 -10.91 -32.68
N PHE A 364 30.13 -10.65 -32.41
CA PHE A 364 31.01 -11.53 -31.62
C PHE A 364 31.49 -10.81 -30.36
N ALA A 365 31.83 -11.58 -29.33
CA ALA A 365 32.79 -11.08 -28.35
C ALA A 365 34.13 -10.85 -29.08
N THR A 366 34.78 -9.72 -28.86
CA THR A 366 36.01 -9.35 -29.58
C THR A 366 37.13 -10.37 -29.39
N ALA A 367 37.18 -11.04 -28.23
CA ALA A 367 38.18 -12.07 -27.95
C ALA A 367 38.04 -13.33 -28.84
N ASP A 368 36.83 -13.62 -29.31
CA ASP A 368 36.53 -14.80 -30.14
C ASP A 368 36.63 -14.48 -31.63
N TYR A 369 36.51 -13.20 -32.00
CA TYR A 369 36.57 -12.76 -33.39
C TYR A 369 37.92 -13.09 -34.05
N GLY A 370 37.87 -13.71 -35.23
CA GLY A 370 39.07 -14.14 -35.97
C GLY A 370 39.61 -15.52 -35.59
N THR A 371 38.97 -16.24 -34.66
CA THR A 371 39.30 -17.63 -34.36
C THR A 371 38.44 -18.60 -35.19
N PRO A 372 39.03 -19.57 -35.91
CA PRO A 372 38.27 -20.55 -36.68
C PRO A 372 37.29 -21.33 -35.79
N GLY A 373 36.00 -21.30 -36.12
CA GLY A 373 34.95 -21.99 -35.37
C GLY A 373 34.21 -21.14 -34.32
N ALA A 374 34.57 -19.86 -34.15
CA ALA A 374 33.84 -18.95 -33.28
C ALA A 374 32.37 -18.81 -33.69
N THR A 375 31.46 -18.81 -32.72
CA THR A 375 30.04 -18.52 -32.92
C THR A 375 29.71 -17.10 -32.49
N PRO A 376 28.73 -16.43 -33.12
CA PRO A 376 28.23 -15.15 -32.65
C PRO A 376 27.76 -15.23 -31.20
N LEU A 377 27.85 -14.10 -30.51
CA LEU A 377 27.42 -13.95 -29.13
C LEU A 377 25.93 -14.29 -29.02
N LEU A 378 25.53 -14.93 -27.93
CA LEU A 378 24.12 -15.24 -27.67
C LEU A 378 23.44 -14.05 -26.99
N ASP A 379 22.21 -13.77 -27.42
CA ASP A 379 21.31 -12.84 -26.74
C ASP A 379 20.66 -13.47 -25.51
N SER A 380 19.85 -12.70 -24.77
CA SER A 380 19.16 -13.17 -23.56
C SER A 380 18.15 -14.30 -23.83
N SER A 381 17.76 -14.54 -25.10
CA SER A 381 16.93 -15.67 -25.50
C SER A 381 17.73 -16.90 -25.93
N SER A 382 19.07 -16.86 -25.79
CA SER A 382 20.00 -17.87 -26.28
C SER A 382 20.06 -17.98 -27.82
N ALA A 383 19.62 -16.96 -28.54
CA ALA A 383 19.76 -16.86 -29.99
C ALA A 383 21.07 -16.14 -30.36
N GLN A 384 21.70 -16.56 -31.44
CA GLN A 384 22.90 -15.88 -31.94
C GLN A 384 22.55 -14.47 -32.45
N MET A 385 23.32 -13.47 -32.04
CA MET A 385 23.20 -12.09 -32.52
C MET A 385 23.74 -11.97 -33.95
N LYS A 386 22.90 -12.33 -34.91
CA LYS A 386 23.18 -12.32 -36.34
C LYS A 386 21.89 -12.15 -37.13
N GLY A 387 21.98 -11.77 -38.40
CA GLY A 387 20.79 -11.66 -39.24
C GLY A 387 21.02 -10.88 -40.52
N ALA A 388 19.93 -10.63 -41.25
CA ALA A 388 19.95 -9.75 -42.41
C ALA A 388 20.25 -8.30 -41.98
N ALA A 389 21.09 -7.60 -42.74
CA ALA A 389 21.45 -6.21 -42.46
C ALA A 389 20.55 -5.20 -43.20
N THR A 390 19.31 -5.61 -43.51
CA THR A 390 18.33 -4.83 -44.30
C THR A 390 17.60 -3.76 -43.50
N ALA A 391 17.66 -3.80 -42.16
CA ALA A 391 17.08 -2.81 -41.26
C ALA A 391 17.81 -2.80 -39.91
N ASN A 392 17.84 -1.64 -39.24
CA ASN A 392 18.38 -1.54 -37.88
C ASN A 392 17.65 -2.51 -36.94
N THR A 393 18.39 -3.07 -35.98
CA THR A 393 17.87 -4.07 -35.05
C THR A 393 18.49 -3.94 -33.67
N SER A 394 17.93 -4.62 -32.67
CA SER A 394 18.50 -4.68 -31.32
C SER A 394 18.32 -6.05 -30.69
N PHE A 395 19.29 -6.45 -29.88
CA PHE A 395 19.25 -7.67 -29.09
C PHE A 395 19.24 -7.34 -27.60
N ALA A 396 18.50 -8.10 -26.80
CA ALA A 396 18.64 -8.05 -25.34
C ALA A 396 19.86 -8.89 -24.92
N TYR A 397 20.67 -8.39 -24.00
CA TYR A 397 21.83 -9.10 -23.47
C TYR A 397 21.86 -9.06 -21.95
N THR A 398 22.12 -10.21 -21.34
CA THR A 398 22.27 -10.33 -19.89
C THR A 398 23.65 -9.83 -19.46
N TYR A 399 23.71 -8.58 -19.02
CA TYR A 399 24.93 -7.92 -18.57
C TYR A 399 25.44 -8.53 -17.25
N SER A 400 26.72 -8.90 -17.25
CA SER A 400 27.45 -9.35 -16.07
C SER A 400 28.78 -8.61 -15.90
N VAL A 401 29.43 -8.29 -17.02
CA VAL A 401 30.69 -7.56 -17.09
C VAL A 401 30.77 -6.80 -18.41
N ASP A 402 31.54 -5.72 -18.41
CA ASP A 402 31.86 -5.00 -19.63
C ASP A 402 32.51 -5.95 -20.64
N THR A 403 31.87 -6.08 -21.80
CA THR A 403 32.25 -7.08 -22.82
C THR A 403 32.58 -6.35 -24.12
N PRO A 404 33.84 -6.36 -24.58
CA PRO A 404 34.20 -5.85 -25.89
C PRO A 404 33.48 -6.65 -26.99
N LEU A 405 32.81 -5.94 -27.89
CA LEU A 405 32.07 -6.51 -29.01
C LEU A 405 32.72 -6.14 -30.34
N THR A 406 32.71 -7.08 -31.27
CA THR A 406 33.06 -6.86 -32.68
C THR A 406 31.88 -7.25 -33.55
N GLY A 407 31.34 -6.29 -34.29
CA GLY A 407 30.31 -6.49 -35.30
C GLY A 407 30.93 -6.56 -36.69
N VAL A 408 30.47 -7.50 -37.50
CA VAL A 408 30.83 -7.60 -38.93
C VAL A 408 29.56 -7.63 -39.76
N ALA A 409 29.52 -6.83 -40.82
CA ALA A 409 28.44 -6.82 -41.79
C ALA A 409 29.01 -6.91 -43.21
N MET A 410 28.31 -7.64 -44.09
CA MET A 410 28.73 -7.87 -45.47
C MET A 410 27.54 -7.75 -46.43
N GLY A 411 27.76 -7.14 -47.60
CA GLY A 411 26.83 -7.10 -48.73
C GLY A 411 27.44 -7.69 -50.01
N LYS A 412 26.60 -8.13 -50.95
CA LYS A 412 26.98 -8.56 -52.31
C LYS A 412 26.96 -7.42 -53.32
N ALA A 413 26.00 -6.50 -53.26
CA ALA A 413 25.91 -5.37 -54.16
C ALA A 413 26.92 -4.29 -53.72
N GLU A 414 27.82 -3.88 -54.63
CA GLU A 414 28.91 -2.93 -54.33
C GLU A 414 29.89 -3.39 -53.21
N ALA A 415 29.92 -4.69 -52.90
CA ALA A 415 30.91 -5.41 -52.09
C ALA A 415 31.37 -4.69 -50.80
N LYS A 416 30.43 -4.23 -49.96
CA LYS A 416 30.77 -3.64 -48.68
C LYS A 416 31.04 -4.71 -47.63
N ILE A 417 32.24 -4.73 -47.07
CA ILE A 417 32.56 -5.39 -45.80
C ILE A 417 32.81 -4.28 -44.78
N ALA A 418 32.11 -4.31 -43.66
CA ALA A 418 32.31 -3.37 -42.57
C ALA A 418 32.51 -4.11 -41.25
N THR A 419 33.51 -3.67 -40.50
CA THR A 419 33.77 -4.13 -39.14
C THR A 419 33.71 -2.94 -38.20
N VAL A 420 33.02 -3.10 -37.08
CA VAL A 420 32.91 -2.07 -36.03
C VAL A 420 33.15 -2.72 -34.68
N THR A 421 33.82 -2.01 -33.79
CA THR A 421 34.03 -2.45 -32.41
C THR A 421 33.39 -1.47 -31.45
N THR A 422 32.92 -1.99 -30.33
CA THR A 422 32.39 -1.20 -29.21
C THR A 422 32.58 -1.99 -27.93
N THR A 423 32.21 -1.41 -26.79
CA THR A 423 32.16 -2.13 -25.52
C THR A 423 30.74 -2.12 -25.02
N LEU A 424 30.20 -3.31 -24.76
CA LEU A 424 28.97 -3.47 -24.00
C LEU A 424 29.23 -3.06 -22.56
N THR A 425 28.43 -2.12 -22.05
CA THR A 425 28.45 -1.72 -20.64
C THR A 425 27.10 -2.02 -19.99
N ASN A 426 26.97 -1.64 -18.72
CA ASN A 426 25.71 -1.70 -17.98
C ASN A 426 24.58 -0.81 -18.55
N THR A 427 24.87 0.04 -19.55
CA THR A 427 23.86 0.84 -20.27
C THR A 427 23.56 0.30 -21.68
N GLY A 428 24.21 -0.80 -22.08
CA GLY A 428 24.10 -1.38 -23.41
C GLY A 428 25.28 -1.05 -24.32
N ALA A 429 25.13 -1.37 -25.59
CA ALA A 429 26.11 -1.08 -26.65
C ALA A 429 25.41 -0.68 -27.94
N LYS A 430 26.15 0.04 -28.77
CA LYS A 430 25.73 0.40 -30.11
C LYS A 430 26.83 0.11 -31.12
N LEU A 431 26.54 -0.74 -32.10
CA LEU A 431 27.38 -1.06 -33.24
C LEU A 431 26.86 -0.27 -34.45
N VAL A 432 27.61 0.74 -34.89
CA VAL A 432 27.22 1.59 -36.02
C VAL A 432 28.10 1.29 -37.23
N PHE A 433 27.53 0.63 -38.23
CA PHE A 433 28.22 0.35 -39.48
C PHE A 433 28.16 1.57 -40.39
N THR A 434 29.21 2.40 -40.36
CA THR A 434 29.31 3.62 -41.16
C THR A 434 29.67 3.32 -42.62
N PRO A 435 29.44 4.28 -43.54
CA PRO A 435 29.82 4.14 -44.95
C PRO A 435 31.34 4.05 -45.10
N GLY A 436 31.80 2.94 -45.67
CA GLY A 436 33.17 2.75 -46.13
C GLY A 436 33.11 2.20 -47.54
N LEU A 437 33.60 2.99 -48.52
CA LEU A 437 33.78 2.54 -49.90
C LEU A 437 35.09 1.74 -49.95
N GLU A 438 35.02 0.42 -50.14
CA GLU A 438 36.18 -0.31 -50.65
C GLU A 438 36.16 -0.27 -52.19
N ARG A 439 37.21 0.33 -52.77
CA ARG A 439 37.49 0.21 -54.20
C ARG A 439 38.03 -1.19 -54.47
N TRP A 440 37.20 -2.08 -54.98
CA TRP A 440 37.71 -3.27 -55.66
C TRP A 440 38.05 -2.90 -57.10
N TYR A 441 39.30 -3.16 -57.48
CA TYR A 441 39.81 -2.94 -58.83
C TYR A 441 38.97 -3.78 -59.81
N THR A 442 38.32 -3.10 -60.76
CA THR A 442 37.78 -3.75 -61.96
C THR A 442 38.93 -4.46 -62.68
N THR A 443 38.78 -5.76 -62.92
CA THR A 443 39.64 -6.49 -63.86
C THR A 443 39.30 -6.14 -65.29
#